data_AF-A0A1Y4BHI8-F1
#
_entry.id   AF-A0A1Y4BHI8-F1
#
_cell.length_a   1.000
_cell.length_b   1.000
_cell.length_c   1.000
_cell.angle_alpha   90.00
_cell.angle_beta   90.00
_cell.angle_gamma   90.00
#
_symmetry.space_group_name_H-M   'P 1'
#
loop_
_entity.id
_entity.type
_entity.pdbx_description
1 polymer ?
#
loop_
_entity_poly.entity_id
_entity_poly.type
_entity_poly.pdbx_seq_one_letter_code
_entity_poly.pdbx_strand_id
1 'polypeptide(L)'
;MDENFIRKRMTELRMKKGVSEYQMSLDMGHSRNYIQNISNGRALPSMPEFLYMCEYLEVTPSAFFDESTENPALMQKAIDELRTLPDRDVLTLLGLIQRLKER
;
A
#
# COMPACT_ATOMS: atom_id res chain seq x y z
N MET A 1 16.89 -0.37 2.93
CA MET A 1 15.93 0.73 2.65
C MET A 1 16.39 1.97 3.39
N ASP A 2 16.21 3.13 2.78
CA ASP A 2 16.59 4.45 3.31
C ASP A 2 15.42 5.44 3.19
N GLU A 3 15.65 6.70 3.51
CA GLU A 3 14.63 7.74 3.37
C GLU A 3 14.13 7.90 1.92
N ASN A 4 15.01 7.77 0.93
CA ASN A 4 14.65 7.90 -0.48
C ASN A 4 13.67 6.82 -0.90
N PHE A 5 13.86 5.61 -0.39
CA PHE A 5 12.92 4.50 -0.58
C PHE A 5 11.51 4.89 -0.11
N ILE A 6 11.36 5.38 1.12
CA ILE A 6 10.04 5.71 1.69
C ILE A 6 9.31 6.74 0.81
N ARG A 7 10.03 7.77 0.35
CA ARG A 7 9.46 8.85 -0.47
C ARG A 7 9.00 8.36 -1.84
N LYS A 8 9.85 7.55 -2.50
CA LYS A 8 9.51 6.94 -3.80
C LYS A 8 8.33 5.99 -3.67
N ARG A 9 8.37 5.13 -2.65
CA ARG A 9 7.35 4.12 -2.43
C ARG A 9 5.99 4.72 -2.08
N MET A 10 5.96 5.72 -1.20
CA MET A 10 4.75 6.52 -0.92
C MET A 10 4.18 7.12 -2.22
N THR A 11 5.04 7.69 -3.06
CA THR A 11 4.64 8.30 -4.34
C THR A 11 4.04 7.26 -5.29
N GLU A 12 4.65 6.10 -5.43
CA GLU A 12 4.12 5.00 -6.26
C GLU A 12 2.73 4.56 -5.77
N LEU A 13 2.60 4.31 -4.46
CA LEU A 13 1.37 3.79 -3.87
C LEU A 13 0.23 4.80 -3.97
N ARG A 14 0.47 6.10 -3.68
CA ARG A 14 -0.58 7.12 -3.84
C ARG A 14 -1.01 7.28 -5.29
N MET A 15 -0.08 7.15 -6.25
CA MET A 15 -0.39 7.23 -7.67
C MET A 15 -1.22 6.02 -8.13
N LYS A 16 -0.92 4.82 -7.64
CA LYS A 16 -1.75 3.62 -7.87
C LYS A 16 -3.15 3.76 -7.26
N LYS A 17 -3.27 4.43 -6.11
CA LYS A 17 -4.56 4.78 -5.50
C LYS A 17 -5.29 5.91 -6.25
N GLY A 18 -4.63 6.60 -7.18
CA GLY A 18 -5.21 7.72 -7.95
C GLY A 18 -5.25 9.05 -7.18
N VAL A 19 -4.38 9.24 -6.18
CA VAL A 19 -4.42 10.38 -5.26
C VAL A 19 -3.23 11.32 -5.48
N SER A 20 -3.52 12.62 -5.54
CA SER A 20 -2.51 13.69 -5.60
C SER A 20 -1.87 13.96 -4.24
N GLU A 21 -0.67 14.56 -4.21
CA GLU A 21 0.00 14.95 -2.95
C GLU A 21 -0.86 15.92 -2.12
N TYR A 22 -1.54 16.82 -2.81
CA TYR A 22 -2.46 17.77 -2.21
C TYR A 22 -3.62 17.05 -1.51
N GLN A 23 -4.29 16.15 -2.24
CA GLN A 23 -5.44 15.41 -1.70
C GLN A 23 -5.02 14.53 -0.51
N MET A 24 -3.93 13.77 -0.65
CA MET A 24 -3.43 12.91 0.42
C MET A 24 -3.04 13.72 1.67
N SER A 25 -2.46 14.92 1.50
CA SER A 25 -2.16 15.79 2.64
C SER A 25 -3.42 16.18 3.41
N LEU A 26 -4.50 16.54 2.69
CA LEU A 26 -5.77 16.92 3.30
C LEU A 26 -6.48 15.73 3.95
N ASP A 27 -6.50 14.58 3.28
CA ASP A 27 -7.14 13.37 3.80
C ASP A 27 -6.44 12.86 5.07
N MET A 28 -5.12 13.04 5.16
CA MET A 28 -4.34 12.74 6.36
C MET A 28 -4.44 13.83 7.45
N GLY A 29 -5.28 14.86 7.26
CA GLY A 29 -5.49 15.92 8.26
C GLY A 29 -4.35 16.93 8.37
N HIS A 30 -3.47 17.01 7.37
CA HIS A 30 -2.30 17.90 7.37
C HIS A 30 -2.46 19.12 6.45
N SER A 31 -1.53 20.06 6.60
CA SER A 31 -1.42 21.19 5.67
C SER A 31 -1.19 20.73 4.22
N ARG A 32 -1.70 21.49 3.25
CA ARG A 32 -1.64 21.19 1.79
C ARG A 32 -0.28 20.76 1.21
N ASN A 33 0.83 21.08 1.86
CA ASN A 33 2.18 20.80 1.37
C ASN A 33 2.85 19.62 2.12
N TYR A 34 2.17 18.94 3.04
CA TYR A 34 2.77 17.91 3.89
C TYR A 34 3.37 16.75 3.09
N ILE A 35 2.57 16.09 2.25
CA ILE A 35 3.04 14.99 1.39
C ILE A 35 4.06 15.49 0.38
N GLN A 36 3.86 16.69 -0.17
CA GLN A 36 4.83 17.32 -1.08
C GLN A 36 6.20 17.52 -0.41
N ASN A 37 6.25 17.91 0.87
CA ASN A 37 7.50 18.07 1.62
C ASN A 37 8.19 16.71 1.85
N ILE A 38 7.41 15.65 2.09
CA ILE A 38 7.94 14.29 2.18
C ILE A 38 8.49 13.83 0.83
N SER A 39 7.71 13.92 -0.25
CA SER A 39 8.13 13.55 -1.61
C SER A 39 9.43 14.26 -2.03
N ASN A 40 9.59 15.54 -1.66
CA ASN A 40 10.73 16.37 -2.06
C ASN A 40 11.98 16.25 -1.16
N GLY A 41 12.02 15.35 -0.19
CA GLY A 41 13.22 15.24 0.65
C GLY A 41 13.24 16.14 1.89
N ARG A 42 12.28 17.07 2.04
CA ARG A 42 12.35 18.15 3.04
C ARG A 42 11.91 17.75 4.45
N ALA A 43 11.12 16.70 4.56
CA ALA A 43 10.61 16.16 5.83
C ALA A 43 10.48 14.65 5.77
N LEU A 44 10.44 13.97 6.91
CA LEU A 44 10.04 12.57 7.02
C LEU A 44 8.77 12.47 7.85
N PRO A 45 7.89 11.48 7.56
CA PRO A 45 6.84 11.16 8.49
C PRO A 45 7.46 10.65 9.81
N SER A 46 6.84 10.99 10.94
CA SER A 46 7.10 10.29 12.18
C SER A 46 6.61 8.84 12.06
N MET A 47 7.01 7.95 12.96
CA MET A 47 6.50 6.57 12.93
C MET A 47 4.96 6.46 13.02
N PRO A 48 4.26 7.21 13.90
CA PRO A 48 2.80 7.25 13.87
C PRO A 48 2.21 7.71 12.54
N GLU A 49 2.78 8.76 11.93
CA GLU A 49 2.33 9.26 10.62
C GLU A 49 2.56 8.24 9.51
N PHE A 50 3.67 7.48 9.58
CA PHE A 50 3.93 6.40 8.65
C PHE A 50 2.91 5.26 8.77
N LEU A 51 2.50 4.89 9.99
CA LEU A 51 1.46 3.88 10.19
C LEU A 51 0.12 4.38 9.65
N TYR A 52 -0.25 5.61 9.94
CA TYR A 52 -1.48 6.22 9.41
C TYR A 52 -1.46 6.35 7.88
N MET A 53 -0.29 6.66 7.31
CA MET A 53 -0.07 6.64 5.86
C MET A 53 -0.31 5.25 5.26
N CYS A 54 0.17 4.19 5.92
CA CYS A 54 -0.06 2.81 5.48
C CYS A 54 -1.56 2.48 5.48
N GLU A 55 -2.28 2.83 6.55
CA GLU A 55 -3.74 2.68 6.65
C GLU A 55 -4.45 3.44 5.52
N TYR A 56 -4.10 4.71 5.30
CA TYR A 56 -4.65 5.52 4.22
C TYR A 56 -4.41 4.88 2.84
N LEU A 57 -3.22 4.33 2.62
CA LEU A 57 -2.86 3.67 1.36
C LEU A 57 -3.42 2.25 1.23
N GLU A 58 -4.16 1.75 2.22
CA GLU A 58 -4.71 0.40 2.29
C GLU A 58 -3.63 -0.69 2.15
N VAL A 59 -2.48 -0.47 2.77
CA VAL A 59 -1.37 -1.43 2.82
C VAL A 59 -0.91 -1.65 4.25
N THR A 60 -0.38 -2.83 4.53
CA THR A 60 0.37 -3.06 5.78
C THR A 60 1.77 -2.46 5.67
N PRO A 61 2.46 -2.15 6.79
CA PRO A 61 3.86 -1.73 6.74
C PRO A 61 4.77 -2.71 5.98
N SER A 62 4.57 -4.02 6.14
CA SER A 62 5.34 -5.01 5.38
C SER A 62 5.04 -4.94 3.88
N ALA A 63 3.78 -4.77 3.47
CA ALA A 63 3.41 -4.61 2.07
C ALA A 63 3.87 -3.27 1.47
N PHE A 64 3.97 -2.21 2.29
CA PHE A 64 4.58 -0.95 1.88
C PHE A 64 6.02 -1.18 1.42
N PHE A 65 6.80 -1.94 2.19
CA PHE A 65 8.20 -2.25 1.89
C PHE A 65 8.41 -3.37 0.86
N ASP A 66 7.35 -4.08 0.43
CA ASP A 66 7.43 -5.14 -0.57
C ASP A 66 7.26 -4.60 -2.00
N GLU A 67 8.35 -4.54 -2.76
CA GLU A 67 8.33 -4.13 -4.18
C GLU A 67 7.92 -5.25 -5.15
N SER A 68 7.86 -6.50 -4.71
CA SER A 68 7.54 -7.65 -5.58
C SER A 68 6.06 -7.72 -5.96
N THR A 69 5.19 -7.06 -5.19
CA THR A 69 3.75 -7.05 -5.41
C THR A 69 3.34 -5.82 -6.23
N GLU A 70 2.79 -6.05 -7.43
CA GLU A 70 2.38 -4.97 -8.35
C GLU A 70 1.26 -4.10 -7.77
N ASN A 71 0.24 -4.70 -7.16
CA ASN A 71 -0.83 -3.97 -6.47
C ASN A 71 -0.96 -4.47 -5.02
N PRO A 72 -0.15 -3.91 -4.09
CA PRO A 72 -0.12 -4.38 -2.70
C PRO A 72 -1.45 -4.23 -1.97
N ALA A 73 -2.21 -3.17 -2.24
CA ALA A 73 -3.51 -2.96 -1.62
C ALA A 73 -4.53 -4.02 -2.06
N LEU A 74 -4.61 -4.30 -3.37
CA LEU A 74 -5.47 -5.37 -3.88
C LEU A 74 -5.05 -6.74 -3.35
N MET A 75 -3.74 -7.02 -3.32
CA MET A 75 -3.21 -8.28 -2.79
C MET A 75 -3.54 -8.44 -1.30
N GLN A 76 -3.35 -7.39 -0.50
CA GLN A 76 -3.67 -7.39 0.92
C GLN A 76 -5.15 -7.66 1.15
N LYS A 77 -6.03 -6.97 0.41
CA LYS A 77 -7.47 -7.22 0.44
C LYS A 77 -7.80 -8.68 0.10
N ALA A 78 -7.19 -9.23 -0.95
CA ALA A 78 -7.40 -10.63 -1.32
C ALA A 78 -6.96 -11.59 -0.19
N ILE A 79 -5.80 -11.34 0.43
CA ILE A 79 -5.30 -12.14 1.57
C ILE A 79 -6.25 -12.05 2.76
N ASP A 80 -6.76 -10.86 3.08
CA ASP A 80 -7.66 -10.66 4.21
C ASP A 80 -8.99 -11.36 4.01
N GLU A 81 -9.56 -11.31 2.80
CA GLU A 81 -10.76 -12.08 2.45
C GLU A 81 -10.49 -13.60 2.53
N LEU A 82 -9.37 -14.07 1.99
CA LEU A 82 -8.98 -15.48 2.03
C LEU A 82 -8.86 -16.03 3.47
N ARG A 83 -8.39 -15.22 4.42
CA ARG A 83 -8.27 -15.59 5.84
C ARG A 83 -9.62 -15.83 6.52
N THR A 84 -10.72 -15.32 5.97
CA THR A 84 -12.06 -15.51 6.51
C THR A 84 -12.75 -16.78 6.00
N LEU A 85 -12.16 -17.45 4.99
CA LEU A 85 -12.75 -18.61 4.35
C LEU A 85 -12.33 -19.93 5.01
N PRO A 86 -13.19 -20.96 4.99
CA PRO A 86 -12.79 -22.32 5.34
C PRO A 86 -11.76 -22.89 4.35
N ASP A 87 -10.89 -23.79 4.83
CA ASP A 87 -9.82 -24.41 4.03
C ASP A 87 -10.30 -25.00 2.69
N ARG A 88 -11.48 -25.61 2.66
CA ARG A 88 -12.06 -26.18 1.42
C ARG A 88 -12.25 -25.13 0.32
N ASP A 89 -12.63 -23.91 0.70
CA ASP A 89 -12.93 -22.83 -0.22
C ASP A 89 -11.62 -22.15 -0.66
N VAL A 90 -10.65 -22.02 0.26
CA VAL A 90 -9.27 -21.61 -0.07
C VAL A 90 -8.61 -22.58 -1.06
N LEU A 91 -8.75 -23.90 -0.85
CA LEU A 91 -8.25 -24.92 -1.79
C LEU A 91 -8.87 -24.80 -3.18
N THR A 92 -10.17 -24.49 -3.24
CA THR A 92 -10.88 -24.27 -4.51
C THR A 92 -10.30 -23.07 -5.25
N LEU A 93 -10.09 -21.95 -4.56
CA LEU A 93 -9.47 -20.74 -5.13
C LEU A 93 -8.02 -21.00 -5.57
N LEU A 94 -7.25 -21.75 -4.79
CA LEU A 94 -5.88 -22.15 -5.15
C LEU A 94 -5.85 -22.96 -6.45
N GLY A 95 -6.76 -23.91 -6.62
CA GLY A 95 -6.89 -24.67 -7.87
C GLY A 95 -7.21 -23.79 -9.08
N LEU A 96 -8.05 -22.76 -8.90
CA LEU A 96 -8.33 -21.78 -9.96
C LEU A 96 -7.09 -20.96 -10.33
N ILE A 97 -6.31 -20.51 -9.34
CA ILE A 97 -5.06 -19.77 -9.56
C ILE A 97 -4.05 -20.64 -10.33
N GLN A 98 -3.88 -21.90 -9.92
CA GLN A 98 -2.98 -22.85 -10.60
C GLN A 98 -3.37 -23.02 -12.07
N ARG A 99 -4.66 -23.25 -12.36
CA ARG A 99 -5.18 -23.36 -13.72
C ARG A 99 -4.96 -22.09 -14.56
N LEU A 100 -5.00 -20.90 -13.95
CA LEU A 100 -4.72 -19.65 -14.66
C LEU A 100 -3.23 -19.45 -14.97
N LYS A 101 -2.31 -20.05 -14.17
CA LYS A 101 -0.86 -20.00 -14.41
C LYS A 101 -0.37 -20.96 -15.50
N GLU A 102 -1.14 -22.01 -15.80
CA GLU A 102 -0.82 -22.99 -16.85
C GLU A 102 -1.11 -22.47 -18.28
N ARG A 103 -1.62 -21.25 -18.41
CA ARG A 103 -1.88 -20.57 -19.68
C ARG A 103 -0.77 -19.57 -19.98
#